data_AF-A8V4Z8-F1
#
_entry.id   AF-A8V4Z8-F1
#
_cell.length_a   1.000
_cell.length_b   1.000
_cell.length_c   1.000
_cell.angle_alpha   90.00
_cell.angle_beta   90.00
_cell.angle_gamma   90.00
#
_symmetry.space_group_name_H-M   'P 1'
#
loop_
_entity.id
_entity.type
_entity.pdbx_description
1 polymer ?
#
loop_
_entity_poly.entity_id
_entity_poly.type
_entity_poly.pdbx_seq_one_letter_code
_entity_poly.pdbx_strand_id
1 'polypeptide(L)'
;MLKYLPGIAVSVSVALFAMFLASLDFVKNTLHFSSLILAILIGVVVGNTIKFSDAFKPGITFSLKKILRIAIVFLGFRLTFQNVMEVGLIGLIVDTIMLSSTFIIGVWVSRKWFGLEDKMAYLVSSGSSICGASAVLATAPVVKAEMHHAAMAVATVTIFGTTAMFVYPIVYKMFGAALGFD
;
A
#
# COMPACT_ATOMS: atom_id res chain seq x y z
N MET A 1 15.17 -7.11 -22.96
CA MET A 1 15.54 -6.34 -21.76
C MET A 1 15.28 -4.84 -21.88
N LEU A 2 15.55 -4.17 -23.03
CA LEU A 2 15.35 -2.72 -23.20
C LEU A 2 13.92 -2.19 -22.92
N LYS A 3 12.88 -3.03 -23.03
CA LYS A 3 11.47 -2.63 -22.84
C LYS A 3 11.06 -2.33 -21.39
N TYR A 4 11.82 -2.78 -20.38
CA TYR A 4 11.49 -2.58 -18.96
C TYR A 4 12.29 -1.43 -18.31
N LEU A 5 13.44 -1.11 -18.90
CA LEU A 5 14.34 -0.05 -18.44
C LEU A 5 13.65 1.30 -18.22
N PRO A 6 12.80 1.82 -19.14
CA PRO A 6 12.26 3.17 -19.00
C PRO A 6 11.28 3.29 -17.81
N GLY A 7 10.46 2.26 -17.55
CA GLY A 7 9.54 2.28 -16.41
C GLY A 7 10.24 2.12 -15.06
N ILE A 8 11.30 1.30 -14.99
CA ILE A 8 12.11 1.16 -13.77
C ILE A 8 12.86 2.47 -13.49
N ALA A 9 13.49 3.06 -14.51
CA ALA A 9 14.21 4.32 -14.38
C ALA A 9 13.30 5.43 -13.84
N VAL A 10 12.08 5.57 -14.37
CA VAL A 10 11.10 6.54 -13.83
C VAL A 10 10.78 6.27 -12.35
N SER A 11 10.50 5.01 -11.98
CA SER A 11 10.18 4.69 -10.58
C SER A 11 11.34 4.97 -9.62
N VAL A 12 12.58 4.72 -10.06
CA VAL A 12 13.80 5.02 -9.28
C VAL A 12 14.02 6.52 -9.18
N SER A 13 13.88 7.26 -10.29
CA SER A 13 14.02 8.72 -10.30
C SER A 13 13.00 9.39 -9.36
N VAL A 14 11.75 8.95 -9.39
CA VAL A 14 10.70 9.45 -8.48
C VAL A 14 11.04 9.12 -7.03
N ALA A 15 11.50 7.91 -6.74
CA ALA A 15 11.89 7.52 -5.38
C ALA A 15 13.10 8.32 -4.86
N LEU A 16 14.14 8.49 -5.68
CA LEU A 16 15.32 9.27 -5.33
C LEU A 16 14.98 10.75 -5.13
N PHE A 17 14.13 11.30 -6.00
CA PHE A 17 13.67 12.68 -5.86
C PHE A 17 12.84 12.88 -4.59
N ALA A 18 11.97 11.94 -4.25
CA ALA A 18 11.21 11.95 -3.01
C ALA A 18 12.10 11.82 -1.76
N MET A 19 13.12 10.95 -1.80
CA MET A 19 14.09 10.81 -0.72
C MET A 19 14.94 12.07 -0.55
N PHE A 20 15.38 12.68 -1.65
CA PHE A 20 16.11 13.93 -1.63
C PHE A 20 15.27 15.07 -1.03
N LEU A 21 14.02 15.23 -1.48
CA LEU A 21 13.08 16.20 -0.90
C LEU A 21 12.80 15.95 0.58
N ALA A 22 12.66 14.68 0.99
CA ALA A 22 12.45 14.30 2.39
C ALA A 22 13.69 14.54 3.27
N SER A 23 14.89 14.63 2.69
CA SER A 23 16.13 14.91 3.41
C SER A 23 16.38 16.40 3.68
N LEU A 24 15.65 17.30 3.01
CA LEU A 24 15.74 18.74 3.25
C LEU A 24 15.18 19.11 4.64
N ASP A 25 15.96 19.87 5.41
CA ASP A 25 15.65 20.24 6.80
C ASP A 25 14.31 20.98 6.96
N PHE A 26 13.87 21.70 5.91
CA PHE A 26 12.57 22.38 5.88
C PHE A 26 11.37 21.42 5.93
N VAL A 27 11.50 20.23 5.33
CA VAL A 27 10.43 19.22 5.28
C VAL A 27 10.39 18.41 6.57
N LYS A 28 11.55 18.10 7.15
CA LYS A 28 11.66 17.43 8.46
C LYS A 28 11.08 18.28 9.58
N ASN A 29 11.41 19.56 9.64
CA ASN A 29 11.10 20.41 10.80
C ASN A 29 9.68 21.00 10.79
N THR A 30 9.05 21.21 9.63
CA THR A 30 7.72 21.85 9.57
C THR A 30 6.56 20.86 9.49
N LEU A 31 6.76 19.66 8.93
CA LEU A 31 5.63 18.81 8.54
C LEU A 31 5.55 17.45 9.25
N HIS A 32 6.62 16.94 9.88
CA HIS A 32 6.64 15.59 10.47
C HIS A 32 6.11 14.50 9.48
N PHE A 33 6.18 14.75 8.17
CA PHE A 33 5.71 13.78 7.19
C PHE A 33 6.77 12.71 6.99
N SER A 34 6.38 11.45 7.16
CA SER A 34 7.23 10.31 6.81
C SER A 34 7.61 10.39 5.32
N SER A 35 8.86 10.00 5.00
CA SER A 35 9.37 9.92 3.62
C SER A 35 8.43 9.14 2.68
N LEU A 36 7.67 8.19 3.23
CA LEU A 36 6.63 7.43 2.55
C LEU A 36 5.49 8.30 2.00
N ILE A 37 4.99 9.27 2.78
CA ILE A 37 3.87 10.14 2.38
C ILE A 37 4.29 11.04 1.22
N LEU A 38 5.49 11.62 1.30
CA LEU A 38 6.06 12.44 0.22
C LEU A 38 6.26 11.63 -1.07
N ALA A 39 6.79 10.41 -0.96
CA ALA A 39 6.96 9.53 -2.11
C ALA A 39 5.62 9.20 -2.80
N ILE A 40 4.57 8.94 -2.01
CA ILE A 40 3.22 8.70 -2.54
C ILE A 40 2.65 9.96 -3.21
N LEU A 41 2.80 11.14 -2.59
CA LEU A 41 2.32 12.42 -3.14
C LEU A 41 2.97 12.74 -4.49
N ILE A 42 4.31 12.68 -4.55
CA ILE A 42 5.05 12.92 -5.79
C ILE A 42 4.68 11.85 -6.82
N GLY A 43 4.55 10.59 -6.43
CA GLY A 43 4.12 9.50 -7.31
C GLY A 43 2.73 9.73 -7.91
N VAL A 44 1.76 10.21 -7.12
CA VAL A 44 0.40 10.53 -7.58
C VAL A 44 0.41 11.74 -8.52
N VAL A 45 1.15 12.80 -8.19
CA VAL A 45 1.28 14.00 -9.04
C VAL A 45 1.92 13.63 -10.38
N VAL A 46 3.07 12.96 -10.36
CA VAL A 46 3.78 12.52 -11.57
C VAL A 46 2.91 11.56 -12.38
N GLY A 47 2.23 10.61 -11.72
CA GLY A 47 1.35 9.64 -12.36
C GLY A 47 0.11 10.24 -13.01
N ASN A 48 -0.40 11.36 -12.48
CA ASN A 48 -1.57 12.06 -13.01
C ASN A 48 -1.20 13.14 -14.05
N THR A 49 -0.04 13.79 -13.91
CA THR A 49 0.40 14.88 -14.79
C THR A 49 1.14 14.37 -16.04
N ILE A 50 1.94 13.31 -15.91
CA ILE A 50 2.70 12.75 -17.04
C ILE A 50 1.89 11.60 -17.66
N LYS A 51 1.39 11.79 -18.88
CA LYS A 51 0.83 10.69 -19.69
C LYS A 51 1.98 9.78 -20.16
N PHE A 52 2.25 8.74 -19.38
CA PHE A 52 3.21 7.72 -19.75
C PHE A 52 2.73 6.94 -20.98
N SER A 53 3.52 6.99 -22.05
CA SER A 53 3.32 6.15 -23.25
C SER A 53 3.33 4.65 -22.88
N ASP A 54 2.70 3.80 -23.70
CA ASP A 54 2.60 2.35 -23.47
C ASP A 54 3.97 1.66 -23.29
N ALA A 55 5.06 2.30 -23.71
CA ALA A 55 6.44 1.86 -23.47
C ALA A 55 6.85 1.82 -21.98
N PHE A 56 6.23 2.61 -21.10
CA PHE A 56 6.59 2.71 -19.68
C PHE A 56 5.79 1.76 -18.77
N LYS A 57 4.55 1.47 -19.15
CA LYS A 57 3.64 0.54 -18.44
C LYS A 57 4.27 -0.83 -18.11
N PRO A 58 4.99 -1.52 -19.02
CA PRO A 58 5.58 -2.81 -18.69
C PRO A 58 6.67 -2.72 -17.63
N GLY A 59 7.46 -1.64 -17.60
CA GLY A 59 8.48 -1.42 -16.56
C GLY A 59 7.88 -1.12 -15.20
N ILE A 60 6.84 -0.27 -15.14
CA ILE A 60 6.12 0.04 -13.89
C ILE A 60 5.44 -1.23 -13.33
N THR A 61 4.77 -2.00 -14.19
CA THR A 61 4.15 -3.26 -13.80
C THR A 61 5.17 -4.28 -13.30
N PHE A 62 6.36 -4.31 -13.89
CA PHE A 62 7.47 -5.16 -13.43
C PHE A 62 7.95 -4.76 -12.03
N SER A 63 8.13 -3.47 -11.77
CA SER A 63 8.47 -2.96 -10.42
C SER A 63 7.40 -3.37 -9.40
N LEU A 64 6.13 -3.15 -9.74
CA LEU A 64 5.00 -3.42 -8.84
C LEU A 64 4.81 -4.91 -8.56
N LYS A 65 5.06 -5.80 -9.52
CA LYS A 65 4.89 -7.26 -9.30
C LYS A 65 6.14 -7.95 -8.77
N LYS A 66 7.33 -7.65 -9.32
CA LYS A 66 8.55 -8.40 -9.05
C LYS A 66 9.42 -7.73 -8.01
N ILE A 67 9.68 -6.42 -8.14
CA ILE A 67 10.48 -5.69 -7.15
C ILE A 67 9.75 -5.63 -5.81
N LEU A 68 8.44 -5.34 -5.81
CA LEU A 68 7.64 -5.31 -4.58
C LEU A 68 7.64 -6.67 -3.87
N ARG A 69 7.55 -7.78 -4.60
CA ARG A 69 7.62 -9.12 -4.01
C ARG A 69 8.99 -9.41 -3.39
N ILE A 70 10.07 -9.04 -4.07
CA ILE A 70 11.43 -9.17 -3.51
C ILE A 70 11.57 -8.30 -2.27
N ALA A 71 11.08 -7.05 -2.30
CA ALA A 71 11.10 -6.15 -1.15
C ALA A 71 10.33 -6.72 0.05
N ILE A 72 9.16 -7.34 -0.15
CA ILE A 72 8.40 -8.00 0.92
C ILE A 72 9.19 -9.18 1.52
N VAL A 73 9.85 -9.98 0.68
CA VAL A 73 10.70 -11.09 1.16
C VAL A 73 11.85 -10.56 2.01
N PHE A 74 12.55 -9.51 1.56
CA PHE A 74 13.63 -8.86 2.32
C PHE A 74 13.11 -8.16 3.58
N LEU A 75 11.91 -7.58 3.55
CA LEU A 75 11.26 -7.02 4.73
C LEU A 75 11.00 -8.10 5.78
N GLY A 76 10.57 -9.29 5.35
CA GLY A 76 10.45 -10.46 6.21
C GLY A 76 11.78 -10.90 6.82
N PHE A 77 12.88 -10.88 6.04
CA PHE A 77 14.21 -11.14 6.59
C PHE A 77 14.69 -10.07 7.57
N ARG A 78 14.33 -8.79 7.33
CA ARG A 78 14.67 -7.67 8.23
C ARG A 78 13.89 -7.73 9.54
N LEU A 79 12.65 -8.20 9.50
CA LEU A 79 11.87 -8.62 10.67
C LEU A 79 12.48 -9.92 11.23
N THR A 80 13.69 -9.82 11.77
CA THR A 80 14.39 -10.94 12.40
C THR A 80 13.51 -11.63 13.46
N PHE A 81 13.82 -12.89 13.77
CA PHE A 81 13.19 -13.66 14.84
C PHE A 81 13.13 -12.90 16.18
N GLN A 82 14.02 -11.94 16.43
CA GLN A 82 14.02 -11.14 17.65
C GLN A 82 12.76 -10.27 17.79
N ASN A 83 12.29 -9.59 16.73
CA ASN A 83 11.03 -8.81 16.80
C ASN A 83 9.82 -9.73 17.01
N VAL A 84 9.83 -10.90 16.36
CA VAL A 84 8.78 -11.91 16.49
C VAL A 84 8.78 -12.53 17.89
N MET A 85 9.95 -12.71 18.51
CA MET A 85 10.07 -13.18 19.89
C MET A 85 9.65 -12.12 20.91
N GLU A 86 9.93 -10.85 20.64
CA GLU A 86 9.60 -9.73 21.52
C GLU A 86 8.10 -9.41 21.52
N VAL A 87 7.47 -9.45 20.34
CA VAL A 87 5.99 -9.40 20.21
C VAL A 87 5.34 -10.72 20.64
N GLY A 88 6.06 -11.82 20.46
CA GLY A 88 5.67 -13.17 20.87
C GLY A 88 4.42 -13.70 20.17
N LEU A 89 3.87 -14.77 20.74
CA LEU A 89 2.63 -15.40 20.26
C LEU A 89 1.41 -14.46 20.37
N ILE A 90 1.48 -13.47 21.27
CA ILE A 90 0.38 -12.54 21.55
C ILE A 90 0.13 -11.65 20.33
N GLY A 91 1.17 -11.01 19.76
CA GLY A 91 0.93 -10.19 18.58
C GLY A 91 0.52 -11.01 17.36
N LEU A 92 1.02 -12.24 17.21
CA LEU A 92 0.53 -13.15 16.16
C LEU A 92 -0.98 -13.42 16.30
N ILE A 93 -1.46 -13.66 17.52
CA ILE A 93 -2.89 -13.89 17.79
C ILE A 93 -3.69 -12.62 17.52
N VAL A 94 -3.22 -11.46 18.01
CA VAL A 94 -3.89 -10.17 17.81
C VAL A 94 -3.98 -9.82 16.34
N ASP A 95 -2.88 -9.94 15.58
CA ASP A 95 -2.86 -9.72 14.14
C ASP A 95 -3.82 -10.70 13.45
N THR A 96 -3.77 -11.98 13.78
CA THR A 96 -4.66 -12.98 13.18
C THR A 96 -6.13 -12.65 13.42
N ILE A 97 -6.51 -12.25 14.64
CA ILE A 97 -7.88 -11.85 14.99
C ILE A 97 -8.27 -10.55 14.28
N MET A 98 -7.37 -9.57 14.26
CA MET A 98 -7.62 -8.29 13.62
C MET A 98 -7.80 -8.45 12.10
N LEU A 99 -6.89 -9.17 11.44
CA LEU A 99 -6.96 -9.44 10.01
C LEU A 99 -8.19 -10.28 9.65
N SER A 100 -8.47 -11.34 10.40
CA SER A 100 -9.63 -12.21 10.13
C SER A 100 -10.95 -11.46 10.34
N SER A 101 -11.10 -10.71 11.44
CA SER A 101 -12.29 -9.91 11.68
C SER A 101 -12.48 -8.82 10.61
N THR A 102 -11.42 -8.07 10.29
CA THR A 102 -11.48 -7.03 9.25
C THR A 102 -11.81 -7.63 7.88
N PHE A 103 -11.24 -8.79 7.55
CA PHE A 103 -11.54 -9.48 6.29
C PHE A 103 -12.98 -9.97 6.23
N ILE A 104 -13.48 -10.64 7.28
CA ILE A 104 -14.84 -11.17 7.32
C ILE A 104 -15.86 -10.02 7.26
N ILE A 105 -15.66 -8.98 8.08
CA ILE A 105 -16.50 -7.78 8.08
C ILE A 105 -16.43 -7.10 6.72
N GLY A 106 -15.24 -6.94 6.15
CA GLY A 106 -15.04 -6.35 4.82
C GLY A 106 -15.80 -7.10 3.74
N VAL A 107 -15.74 -8.44 3.71
CA VAL A 107 -16.47 -9.26 2.73
C VAL A 107 -17.97 -9.12 2.95
N TRP A 108 -18.43 -9.15 4.21
CA TRP A 108 -19.84 -9.04 4.54
C TRP A 108 -20.42 -7.68 4.13
N VAL A 109 -19.73 -6.58 4.44
CA VAL A 109 -20.11 -5.22 4.05
C VAL A 109 -20.08 -5.06 2.53
N SER A 110 -19.01 -5.53 1.87
CA SER A 110 -18.87 -5.46 0.41
C SER A 110 -20.02 -6.16 -0.32
N ARG A 111 -20.46 -7.32 0.20
CA ARG A 111 -21.58 -8.08 -0.37
C ARG A 111 -22.93 -7.47 -0.02
N LYS A 112 -23.15 -7.13 1.25
CA LYS A 112 -24.49 -6.80 1.77
C LYS A 112 -24.88 -5.34 1.53
N TRP A 113 -23.94 -4.41 1.63
CA TRP A 113 -24.19 -2.98 1.45
C TRP A 113 -23.89 -2.49 0.04
N PHE A 114 -22.78 -2.95 -0.53
CA PHE A 114 -22.33 -2.48 -1.84
C PHE A 114 -22.74 -3.41 -3.00
N GLY A 115 -23.25 -4.61 -2.72
CA GLY A 115 -23.72 -5.54 -3.75
C GLY A 115 -22.61 -6.03 -4.70
N LEU A 116 -21.35 -6.06 -4.26
CA LEU A 116 -20.24 -6.49 -5.09
C LEU A 116 -20.33 -7.99 -5.42
N GLU A 117 -19.93 -8.34 -6.63
CA GLU A 117 -19.70 -9.73 -7.02
C GLU A 117 -18.64 -10.38 -6.10
N ASP A 118 -18.80 -11.68 -5.83
CA ASP A 118 -17.97 -12.43 -4.88
C ASP A 118 -16.47 -12.21 -5.09
N LYS A 119 -16.01 -12.30 -6.34
CA LYS A 119 -14.60 -12.12 -6.68
C LYS A 119 -14.10 -10.72 -6.31
N MET A 120 -14.89 -9.68 -6.58
CA MET A 120 -14.56 -8.30 -6.23
C MET A 120 -14.59 -8.08 -4.72
N ALA A 121 -15.58 -8.63 -4.02
CA ALA A 121 -15.67 -8.53 -2.57
C ALA A 121 -14.43 -9.13 -1.88
N TYR A 122 -13.96 -10.30 -2.31
CA TYR A 122 -12.74 -10.91 -1.77
C TYR A 122 -11.48 -10.11 -2.07
N LEU A 123 -11.37 -9.55 -3.29
CA LEU A 123 -10.24 -8.73 -3.67
C LEU A 123 -10.16 -7.43 -2.87
N VAL A 124 -11.25 -6.67 -2.79
CA VAL A 124 -11.28 -5.40 -2.05
C VAL A 124 -11.05 -5.65 -0.55
N SER A 125 -11.67 -6.68 0.01
CA SER A 125 -11.52 -7.00 1.44
C SER A 125 -10.11 -7.46 1.79
N SER A 126 -9.49 -8.33 0.97
CA SER A 126 -8.09 -8.73 1.19
C SER A 126 -7.11 -7.58 1.01
N GLY A 127 -7.38 -6.69 0.03
CA GLY A 127 -6.62 -5.47 -0.14
C GLY A 127 -6.69 -4.56 1.08
N SER A 128 -7.89 -4.36 1.62
CA SER A 128 -8.11 -3.42 2.72
C SER A 128 -7.67 -3.93 4.09
N SER A 129 -7.54 -5.25 4.30
CA SER A 129 -7.17 -5.82 5.61
C SER A 129 -5.70 -6.19 5.78
N ILE A 130 -4.92 -6.33 4.69
CA ILE A 130 -3.54 -6.85 4.76
C ILE A 130 -2.52 -5.76 4.38
N CYS A 131 -2.29 -5.55 3.09
CA CYS A 131 -1.20 -4.70 2.59
C CYS A 131 -1.55 -4.01 1.26
N GLY A 132 -2.84 -3.80 1.00
CA GLY A 132 -3.31 -3.03 -0.15
C GLY A 132 -3.17 -3.77 -1.47
N ALA A 133 -2.56 -3.12 -2.45
CA ALA A 133 -2.40 -3.62 -3.82
C ALA A 133 -1.65 -4.96 -3.89
N SER A 134 -0.67 -5.19 -3.00
CA SER A 134 0.09 -6.44 -2.92
C SER A 134 -0.81 -7.65 -2.61
N ALA A 135 -1.75 -7.47 -1.68
CA ALA A 135 -2.70 -8.50 -1.31
C ALA A 135 -3.67 -8.81 -2.46
N VAL A 136 -4.21 -7.78 -3.12
CA VAL A 136 -5.09 -7.95 -4.28
C VAL A 136 -4.41 -8.75 -5.40
N LEU A 137 -3.14 -8.43 -5.70
CA LEU A 137 -2.37 -9.12 -6.74
C LEU A 137 -2.02 -10.57 -6.37
N ALA A 138 -1.89 -10.87 -5.08
CA ALA A 138 -1.66 -12.21 -4.58
C ALA A 138 -2.94 -13.06 -4.58
N THR A 139 -4.09 -12.46 -4.25
CA THR A 139 -5.39 -13.17 -4.16
C THR A 139 -6.10 -13.31 -5.49
N ALA A 140 -5.90 -12.39 -6.44
CA ALA A 140 -6.50 -12.43 -7.78
C ALA A 140 -6.42 -13.80 -8.51
N PRO A 141 -5.25 -14.48 -8.60
CA PRO A 141 -5.16 -15.79 -9.25
C PRO A 141 -5.84 -16.91 -8.44
N VAL A 142 -5.90 -16.78 -7.10
CA VAL A 142 -6.50 -17.79 -6.21
C VAL A 142 -8.02 -17.80 -6.36
N VAL A 143 -8.65 -16.62 -6.45
CA VAL A 143 -10.11 -16.49 -6.66
C VAL A 143 -10.53 -16.51 -8.13
N LYS A 144 -9.58 -16.73 -9.06
CA LYS A 144 -9.79 -16.68 -10.52
C LYS A 144 -10.54 -15.41 -10.95
N ALA A 145 -10.08 -14.27 -10.43
CA ALA A 145 -10.63 -12.96 -10.78
C ALA A 145 -10.17 -12.52 -12.16
N GLU A 146 -11.06 -11.81 -12.87
CA GLU A 146 -10.71 -11.17 -14.13
C GLU A 146 -9.77 -9.98 -13.89
N MET A 147 -8.96 -9.64 -14.90
CA MET A 147 -8.03 -8.51 -14.80
C MET A 147 -8.75 -7.19 -14.52
N HIS A 148 -9.96 -7.00 -15.05
CA HIS A 148 -10.76 -5.82 -14.79
C HIS A 148 -11.10 -5.67 -13.30
N HIS A 149 -11.54 -6.76 -12.66
CA HIS A 149 -11.85 -6.79 -11.23
C HIS A 149 -10.62 -6.53 -10.36
N ALA A 150 -9.50 -7.17 -10.65
CA ALA A 150 -8.26 -6.95 -9.92
C ALA A 150 -7.78 -5.48 -10.03
N ALA A 151 -7.87 -4.89 -11.23
CA ALA A 151 -7.48 -3.50 -11.45
C ALA A 151 -8.39 -2.52 -10.67
N MET A 152 -9.71 -2.74 -10.72
CA MET A 152 -10.69 -1.94 -9.99
C MET A 152 -10.47 -2.03 -8.47
N ALA A 153 -10.25 -3.25 -7.94
CA ALA A 153 -9.97 -3.44 -6.53
C ALA A 153 -8.67 -2.75 -6.08
N VAL A 154 -7.60 -2.87 -6.86
CA VAL A 154 -6.33 -2.15 -6.59
C VAL A 154 -6.56 -0.64 -6.56
N ALA A 155 -7.29 -0.09 -7.54
CA ALA A 155 -7.56 1.35 -7.61
C ALA A 155 -8.31 1.85 -6.37
N THR A 156 -9.43 1.21 -6.03
CA THR A 156 -10.26 1.60 -4.88
C THR A 156 -9.48 1.50 -3.57
N VAL A 157 -8.79 0.39 -3.33
CA VAL A 157 -7.99 0.18 -2.12
C VAL A 157 -6.84 1.20 -2.02
N THR A 158 -6.22 1.56 -3.14
CA THR A 158 -5.14 2.56 -3.16
C THR A 158 -5.68 3.95 -2.84
N ILE A 159 -6.86 4.33 -3.37
CA ILE A 159 -7.50 5.62 -3.09
C ILE A 159 -7.87 5.72 -1.60
N PHE A 160 -8.55 4.70 -1.06
CA PHE A 160 -8.92 4.67 0.35
C PHE A 160 -7.70 4.59 1.27
N GLY A 161 -6.71 3.78 0.93
CA GLY A 161 -5.48 3.65 1.71
C GLY A 161 -4.66 4.94 1.73
N THR A 162 -4.54 5.62 0.58
CA THR A 162 -3.86 6.92 0.50
C THR A 162 -4.62 7.96 1.33
N THR A 163 -5.95 8.02 1.19
CA THR A 163 -6.79 8.91 2.01
C THR A 163 -6.61 8.64 3.50
N ALA A 164 -6.65 7.38 3.92
CA ALA A 164 -6.45 6.97 5.31
C ALA A 164 -5.05 7.38 5.82
N MET A 165 -4.01 7.26 4.98
CA MET A 165 -2.65 7.67 5.33
C MET A 165 -2.50 9.18 5.58
N PHE A 166 -3.35 10.01 4.97
CA PHE A 166 -3.43 11.45 5.27
C PHE A 166 -4.32 11.76 6.48
N VAL A 167 -5.45 11.07 6.60
CA VAL A 167 -6.39 11.27 7.70
C VAL A 167 -5.78 10.85 9.04
N TYR A 168 -5.04 9.74 9.08
CA TYR A 168 -4.46 9.19 10.30
C TYR A 168 -3.55 10.17 11.07
N PRO A 169 -2.53 10.83 10.46
CA PRO A 169 -1.70 11.79 11.19
C PRO A 169 -2.48 13.04 11.63
N ILE A 170 -3.53 13.46 10.90
CA ILE A 170 -4.37 14.59 11.29
C ILE A 170 -5.20 14.22 12.53
N VAL A 171 -5.85 13.06 12.49
CA VAL A 171 -6.63 12.53 13.61
C VAL A 171 -5.72 12.31 14.81
N TYR A 172 -4.52 11.75 14.62
CA TYR A 172 -3.55 11.58 15.70
C TYR A 172 -3.07 12.91 16.27
N LYS A 173 -2.81 13.95 15.47
CA LYS A 173 -2.46 15.27 16.00
C LYS A 173 -3.61 15.90 16.79
N MET A 174 -4.85 15.71 16.36
CA MET A 174 -6.03 16.30 17.01
C MET A 174 -6.44 15.55 18.28
N PHE A 175 -6.43 14.20 18.26
CA PHE A 175 -6.79 13.36 19.40
C PHE A 175 -5.60 13.06 20.33
N GLY A 176 -4.39 12.87 19.79
CA GLY A 176 -3.17 12.67 20.58
C GLY A 176 -2.82 13.90 21.42
N ALA A 177 -3.01 15.11 20.89
CA ALA A 177 -2.91 16.34 21.67
C ALA A 177 -4.03 16.49 22.73
N ALA A 178 -5.15 15.78 22.58
CA ALA A 178 -6.25 15.78 23.55
C ALA A 178 -6.18 14.65 24.58
N LEU A 179 -5.36 13.61 24.36
CA LEU A 179 -5.24 12.42 25.22
C LEU A 179 -3.87 12.24 25.91
N GLY A 180 -2.90 13.12 25.70
CA GLY A 180 -1.64 13.13 26.47
C GLY A 180 -0.77 11.89 26.30
N PHE A 181 -0.75 11.31 25.10
CA PHE A 181 0.24 10.28 24.74
C PHE A 181 1.52 10.97 24.29
N ASP A 182 2.40 11.25 25.27
CA ASP A 182 3.81 11.58 25.07
C ASP A 182 4.66 10.31 24.91
#